data_AF-A0A5U2FBT8-F1
#
_entry.id   AF-A0A5U2FBT8-F1
#
_cell.length_a   1.000
_cell.length_b   1.000
_cell.length_c   1.000
_cell.angle_alpha   90.00
_cell.angle_beta   90.00
_cell.angle_gamma   90.00
#
_symmetry.space_group_name_H-M   'P 1'
#
loop_
_entity.id
_entity.type
_entity.pdbx_description
1 polymer ?
#
loop_
_entity_poly.entity_id
_entity_poly.type
_entity_poly.pdbx_seq_one_letter_code
_entity_poly.pdbx_strand_id
1 'polypeptide(L)'
;VLDLFADHQNARCEAFYTAEDNALTQNWSARLAELGGAAYANPPYSRAQQFEGQYITGMVHIMRHTMAMRELGGRYVYLIKAATSESWWPENADHIAFIRGRISFDPPDWFIPADEKQKPSGAFFAGAVAVFDKSWNGPAISYISREELEAMGEMFIRQIQRAAIRVQGVAA
;
A
#
# COMPACT_ATOMS: atom_id res chain seq x y z
N VAL A 1 -6.79 -9.87 0.53
CA VAL A 1 -5.68 -8.89 0.69
C VAL A 1 -6.02 -7.99 1.87
N LEU A 2 -5.06 -7.62 2.69
CA LEU A 2 -5.24 -6.72 3.84
C LEU A 2 -4.73 -5.31 3.50
N ASP A 3 -5.54 -4.28 3.67
CA ASP A 3 -5.12 -2.88 3.53
C ASP A 3 -4.67 -2.33 4.88
N LEU A 4 -3.37 -2.05 5.04
CA LEU A 4 -2.79 -1.76 6.34
C LEU A 4 -3.12 -0.37 6.88
N PHE A 5 -3.42 0.60 6.01
CA PHE A 5 -3.58 2.00 6.39
C PHE A 5 -4.74 2.62 5.63
N ALA A 6 -5.96 2.41 6.15
CA ALA A 6 -7.17 2.88 5.52
C ALA A 6 -8.18 3.42 6.55
N ASP A 7 -9.30 3.89 6.03
CA ASP A 7 -10.54 4.18 6.75
C ASP A 7 -11.70 3.61 5.89
N HIS A 8 -12.89 3.50 6.47
CA HIS A 8 -14.11 3.07 5.81
C HIS A 8 -14.41 3.79 4.49
N GLN A 9 -13.92 5.03 4.34
CA GLN A 9 -14.15 5.84 3.14
C GLN A 9 -13.15 5.58 2.01
N ASN A 10 -11.95 5.07 2.31
CA ASN A 10 -10.85 4.96 1.33
C ASN A 10 -10.25 3.56 1.20
N ALA A 11 -10.70 2.60 2.00
CA ALA A 11 -10.24 1.22 1.95
C ALA A 11 -10.38 0.64 0.55
N ARG A 12 -9.30 0.02 0.05
CA ARG A 12 -9.30 -0.65 -1.26
C ARG A 12 -9.49 -2.16 -1.16
N CYS A 13 -9.50 -2.70 0.07
CA CYS A 13 -9.72 -4.12 0.38
C CYS A 13 -10.84 -4.29 1.40
N GLU A 14 -11.51 -5.45 1.40
CA GLU A 14 -12.52 -5.79 2.41
C GLU A 14 -11.95 -5.88 3.83
N ALA A 15 -10.74 -6.40 3.97
CA ALA A 15 -10.01 -6.42 5.23
C ALA A 15 -9.05 -5.23 5.27
N PHE A 16 -9.18 -4.39 6.29
CA PHE A 16 -8.32 -3.24 6.52
C PHE A 16 -8.22 -2.89 8.01
N TYR A 17 -7.23 -2.05 8.35
CA TYR A 17 -7.13 -1.44 9.68
C TYR A 17 -7.40 0.06 9.61
N THR A 18 -8.22 0.55 10.54
CA THR A 18 -8.42 1.99 10.76
C THR A 18 -7.35 2.59 11.67
N ALA A 19 -7.43 3.91 11.89
CA ALA A 19 -6.61 4.58 12.88
C ALA A 19 -6.87 4.04 14.30
N GLU A 20 -8.12 3.72 14.62
CA GLU A 20 -8.55 3.16 15.91
C GLU A 20 -8.04 1.73 16.11
N ASP A 21 -8.02 0.90 15.06
CA ASP A 21 -7.44 -0.45 15.13
C ASP A 21 -5.93 -0.43 15.42
N ASN A 22 -5.27 0.69 15.08
CA ASN A 22 -3.82 0.88 15.12
C ASN A 22 -3.04 -0.31 14.55
N ALA A 23 -2.82 -0.29 13.25
CA ALA A 23 -2.08 -1.33 12.54
C ALA A 23 -0.74 -1.69 13.22
N LEU A 24 0.00 -0.75 13.81
CA LEU A 24 1.31 -1.03 14.43
C LEU A 24 1.24 -1.86 15.71
N THR A 25 0.06 -2.04 16.29
CA THR A 25 -0.14 -2.97 17.42
C THR A 25 -0.60 -4.37 17.01
N GLN A 26 -0.87 -4.57 15.72
CA GLN A 26 -1.44 -5.81 15.20
C GLN A 26 -0.36 -6.79 14.74
N ASN A 27 -0.62 -8.09 14.89
CA ASN A 27 0.17 -9.14 14.26
C ASN A 27 -0.28 -9.34 12.80
N TRP A 28 0.35 -8.61 11.88
CA TRP A 28 -0.01 -8.66 10.47
C TRP A 28 0.20 -10.05 9.88
N SER A 29 1.29 -10.73 10.23
CA SER A 29 1.59 -12.05 9.67
C SER A 29 0.51 -13.08 10.02
N ALA A 30 0.06 -13.11 11.28
CA ALA A 30 -1.03 -13.98 11.71
C ALA A 30 -2.33 -13.66 10.94
N ARG A 31 -2.67 -12.38 10.79
CA ARG A 31 -3.85 -11.96 10.03
C ARG A 31 -3.75 -12.37 8.55
N LEU A 32 -2.57 -12.28 7.94
CA LEU A 32 -2.35 -12.73 6.57
C LEU A 32 -2.47 -14.25 6.41
N ALA A 33 -2.08 -15.02 7.42
CA ALA A 33 -2.25 -16.47 7.44
C ALA A 33 -3.73 -16.87 7.46
N GLU A 34 -4.57 -16.16 8.24
CA GLU A 34 -6.03 -16.34 8.24
C GLU A 34 -6.65 -15.99 6.88
N LEU A 35 -6.22 -14.87 6.29
CA LEU A 35 -6.74 -14.38 5.01
C LEU A 35 -6.20 -15.15 3.79
N GLY A 36 -5.18 -15.99 3.96
CA GLY A 36 -4.49 -16.70 2.87
C GLY A 36 -3.83 -15.75 1.85
N GLY A 37 -3.40 -14.57 2.28
CA GLY A 37 -3.09 -13.46 1.38
C GLY A 37 -1.78 -12.71 1.64
N ALA A 38 -1.73 -11.49 1.12
CA ALA A 38 -0.69 -10.49 1.34
C ALA A 38 -1.35 -9.15 1.76
N ALA A 39 -0.54 -8.20 2.21
CA ALA A 39 -0.99 -6.87 2.60
C ALA A 39 -0.50 -5.79 1.63
N TYR A 40 -1.34 -4.79 1.41
CA TYR A 40 -1.02 -3.54 0.71
C TYR A 40 -0.87 -2.40 1.73
N ALA A 41 0.03 -1.46 1.44
CA ALA A 41 0.21 -0.27 2.26
C ALA A 41 0.46 0.99 1.41
N ASN A 42 -0.29 2.04 1.73
CA ASN A 42 0.00 3.43 1.38
C ASN A 42 0.08 4.25 2.68
N PRO A 43 1.23 4.24 3.38
CA PRO A 43 1.32 4.70 4.75
C PRO A 43 1.22 6.24 4.88
N PRO A 44 0.79 6.76 6.04
CA PRO A 44 0.84 8.18 6.33
C PRO A 44 2.29 8.66 6.55
N TYR A 45 2.69 9.73 5.87
CA TYR A 45 4.02 10.37 6.01
C TYR A 45 4.11 11.37 7.17
N SER A 46 3.23 11.26 8.16
CA SER A 46 3.24 12.15 9.32
C SER A 46 4.46 11.90 10.21
N ARG A 47 4.83 12.91 10.99
CA ARG A 47 5.79 12.72 12.10
C ARG A 47 5.27 11.62 13.02
N ALA A 48 6.19 10.88 13.63
CA ALA A 48 5.84 9.84 14.58
C ALA A 48 4.96 10.40 15.70
N GLN A 49 3.82 9.76 15.92
CA GLN A 49 2.89 10.07 16.99
C GLN A 49 2.60 8.81 17.79
N GLN A 50 2.30 9.00 19.07
CA GLN A 50 1.86 7.94 19.94
C GLN A 50 0.48 8.24 20.49
N PHE A 51 -0.30 7.17 20.66
CA PHE A 51 -1.54 7.18 21.43
C PHE A 51 -1.43 6.07 22.48
N GLU A 52 -1.66 6.40 23.75
CA GLU A 52 -1.55 5.47 24.88
C GLU A 52 -0.22 4.69 24.93
N GLY A 53 0.89 5.36 24.59
CA GLY A 53 2.23 4.76 24.59
C GLY A 53 2.54 3.87 23.38
N GLN A 54 1.60 3.69 22.46
CA GLN A 54 1.80 2.94 21.21
C GLN A 54 1.99 3.89 20.05
N TYR A 55 2.93 3.59 19.16
CA TYR A 55 3.05 4.36 17.91
C TYR A 55 1.84 4.10 17.02
N ILE A 56 1.34 5.17 16.41
CA ILE A 56 0.22 5.11 15.44
C ILE A 56 0.69 5.52 14.04
N THR A 57 1.76 6.31 13.93
CA THR A 57 2.31 6.80 12.66
C THR A 57 3.83 6.91 12.72
N GLY A 58 4.44 7.30 11.60
CA GLY A 58 5.87 7.54 11.48
C GLY A 58 6.55 6.41 10.71
N MET A 59 7.08 6.73 9.53
CA MET A 59 7.62 5.76 8.58
C MET A 59 8.71 4.85 9.17
N VAL A 60 9.55 5.36 10.08
CA VAL A 60 10.57 4.54 10.76
C VAL A 60 9.94 3.39 11.57
N HIS A 61 8.86 3.66 12.30
CA HIS A 61 8.15 2.66 13.10
C HIS A 61 7.36 1.70 12.21
N ILE A 62 6.73 2.23 11.16
CA ILE A 62 6.04 1.43 10.14
C ILE A 62 7.01 0.42 9.53
N MET A 63 8.15 0.87 8.99
CA MET A 63 9.12 -0.03 8.33
C MET A 63 9.75 -1.02 9.31
N ARG A 64 9.99 -0.62 10.57
CA ARG A 64 10.43 -1.55 11.61
C ARG A 64 9.41 -2.67 11.83
N HIS A 65 8.13 -2.33 11.94
CA HIS A 65 7.07 -3.32 12.13
C HIS A 65 6.90 -4.20 10.90
N THR A 66 6.97 -3.62 9.70
CA THR A 66 6.97 -4.37 8.42
C THR A 66 8.05 -5.45 8.42
N MET A 67 9.29 -5.11 8.79
CA MET A 67 10.38 -6.06 8.83
C MET A 67 10.14 -7.16 9.87
N ALA A 68 9.64 -6.81 11.07
CA ALA A 68 9.31 -7.79 12.09
C ALA A 68 8.23 -8.77 11.63
N MET A 69 7.16 -8.26 11.01
CA MET A 69 6.08 -9.11 10.50
C MET A 69 6.49 -9.93 9.26
N ARG A 70 7.39 -9.40 8.43
CA ARG A 70 8.01 -10.13 7.31
C ARG A 70 8.84 -11.32 7.82
N GLU A 71 9.59 -11.16 8.90
CA GLU A 71 10.33 -12.28 9.49
C GLU A 71 9.42 -13.41 9.99
N LEU A 72 8.19 -13.07 10.37
CA LEU A 72 7.16 -14.03 10.74
C LEU A 72 6.45 -14.65 9.52
N GLY A 73 6.91 -14.43 8.29
CA GLY A 73 6.35 -15.00 7.06
C GLY A 73 5.31 -14.12 6.36
N GLY A 74 5.07 -12.90 6.85
CA GLY A 74 4.18 -11.96 6.22
C GLY A 74 4.70 -11.45 4.87
N ARG A 75 3.78 -11.10 3.97
CA ARG A 75 4.08 -10.58 2.63
C ARG A 75 3.41 -9.24 2.41
N TYR A 76 4.20 -8.25 2.00
CA TYR A 76 3.74 -6.87 1.94
C TYR A 76 4.17 -6.18 0.66
N VAL A 77 3.27 -5.37 0.11
CA VAL A 77 3.57 -4.45 -0.99
C VAL A 77 3.22 -3.03 -0.58
N TYR A 78 4.17 -2.13 -0.74
CA TYR A 78 4.07 -0.72 -0.36
C TYR A 78 4.08 0.15 -1.60
N LEU A 79 3.18 1.13 -1.69
CA LEU A 79 3.34 2.28 -2.56
C LEU A 79 3.92 3.42 -1.73
N ILE A 80 5.18 3.78 -1.99
CA ILE A 80 5.88 4.80 -1.21
C ILE A 80 6.58 5.85 -2.08
N LYS A 81 6.89 7.00 -1.49
CA LYS A 81 7.80 7.96 -2.09
C LYS A 81 9.18 7.32 -2.22
N ALA A 82 9.79 7.42 -3.39
CA ALA A 82 11.22 7.18 -3.61
C ALA A 82 12.03 8.25 -2.85
N ALA A 83 12.46 7.91 -1.65
CA ALA A 83 13.06 8.85 -0.70
C ALA A 83 14.36 8.30 -0.13
N THR A 84 15.33 7.99 -1.00
CA THR A 84 16.60 7.32 -0.63
C THR A 84 17.46 8.07 0.38
N SER A 85 17.16 9.35 0.66
CA SER A 85 17.82 10.16 1.68
C SER A 85 17.19 10.03 3.07
N GLU A 86 15.99 9.45 3.17
CA GLU A 86 15.26 9.34 4.42
C GLU A 86 15.71 8.09 5.20
N SER A 87 15.80 8.20 6.53
CA SER A 87 16.23 7.08 7.39
C SER A 87 15.28 5.89 7.43
N TRP A 88 14.04 6.08 6.97
CA TRP A 88 13.04 5.02 6.85
C TRP A 88 13.05 4.34 5.49
N TRP A 89 13.82 4.84 4.51
CA TRP A 89 13.88 4.23 3.19
C TRP A 89 14.29 2.75 3.32
N PRO A 90 13.49 1.81 2.80
CA PRO A 90 13.69 0.40 3.08
C PRO A 90 14.74 -0.21 2.15
N GLU A 91 16.02 0.11 2.34
CA GLU A 91 17.13 -0.45 1.55
C GLU A 91 17.17 -1.99 1.56
N ASN A 92 16.60 -2.61 2.59
CA ASN A 92 16.52 -4.04 2.80
C ASN A 92 15.17 -4.67 2.40
N ALA A 93 14.33 -3.95 1.64
CA ALA A 93 13.19 -4.56 0.97
C ALA A 93 13.66 -5.66 -0.01
N ASP A 94 12.88 -6.72 -0.18
CA ASP A 94 13.21 -7.81 -1.11
C ASP A 94 13.17 -7.37 -2.57
N HIS A 95 12.31 -6.39 -2.85
CA HIS A 95 12.22 -5.76 -4.14
C HIS A 95 11.90 -4.28 -4.01
N ILE A 96 12.51 -3.45 -4.85
CA ILE A 96 12.10 -2.07 -5.08
C ILE A 96 11.92 -1.85 -6.58
N ALA A 97 10.70 -1.57 -7.01
CA ALA A 97 10.41 -1.10 -8.36
C ALA A 97 10.22 0.41 -8.37
N PHE A 98 11.12 1.15 -9.00
CA PHE A 98 10.96 2.59 -9.17
C PHE A 98 9.97 2.90 -10.29
N ILE A 99 9.04 3.82 -10.03
CA ILE A 99 7.96 4.15 -10.95
C ILE A 99 8.42 5.30 -11.87
N ARG A 100 8.41 5.07 -13.19
CA ARG A 100 8.57 6.11 -14.21
C ARG A 100 7.24 6.80 -14.44
N GLY A 101 7.16 8.06 -14.03
CA GLY A 101 5.94 8.87 -14.12
C GLY A 101 5.45 9.28 -12.73
N ARG A 102 4.48 10.20 -12.69
CA ARG A 102 3.86 10.67 -11.45
C ARG A 102 2.52 9.97 -11.26
N ILE A 103 2.30 9.38 -10.09
CA ILE A 103 0.99 8.85 -9.72
C ILE A 103 0.18 9.98 -9.08
N SER A 104 -1.05 10.15 -9.55
CA SER A 104 -2.06 11.02 -8.92
C SER A 104 -2.93 10.17 -8.00
N PHE A 105 -3.49 10.80 -6.97
CA PHE A 105 -4.48 10.19 -6.10
C PHE A 105 -5.81 10.93 -6.26
N ASP A 106 -6.90 10.19 -6.08
CA ASP A 106 -8.23 10.79 -6.01
C ASP A 106 -8.26 11.75 -4.81
N PRO A 107 -8.73 13.00 -5.00
CA PRO A 107 -8.99 13.87 -3.86
C PRO A 107 -10.09 13.25 -2.99
N PRO A 108 -10.05 13.47 -1.67
CA PRO A 108 -11.15 13.07 -0.80
C PRO A 108 -12.43 13.85 -1.15
N ASP A 109 -13.60 13.27 -0.87
CA ASP A 109 -14.90 13.84 -1.24
C ASP A 109 -15.14 15.26 -0.70
N TRP A 110 -14.52 15.61 0.43
CA TRP A 110 -14.62 16.94 1.04
C TRP A 110 -13.70 17.99 0.39
N PHE A 111 -12.77 17.59 -0.49
CA PHE A 111 -11.86 18.53 -1.15
C PHE A 111 -12.53 19.17 -2.37
N ILE A 112 -12.87 20.45 -2.22
CA ILE A 112 -13.41 21.27 -3.30
C ILE A 112 -12.33 22.26 -3.73
N PRO A 113 -11.75 22.15 -4.94
CA PRO A 113 -10.73 23.08 -5.40
C PRO A 113 -11.34 24.48 -5.57
N ALA A 114 -10.67 25.52 -5.08
CA ALA A 114 -11.15 26.89 -5.21
C ALA A 114 -10.98 27.44 -6.64
N ASP A 115 -10.04 26.88 -7.41
CA ASP A 115 -9.80 27.23 -8.81
C ASP A 115 -9.16 26.06 -9.61
N GLU A 116 -9.03 26.23 -10.93
CA GLU A 116 -8.40 25.25 -11.82
C GLU A 116 -6.93 24.93 -11.47
N LYS A 117 -6.21 25.84 -10.81
CA LYS A 117 -4.81 25.63 -10.41
C LYS A 117 -4.68 24.75 -9.19
N GLN A 118 -5.75 24.64 -8.39
CA GLN A 118 -5.84 23.75 -7.23
C GLN A 118 -6.33 22.34 -7.57
N LYS A 119 -6.64 22.05 -8.84
CA LYS A 119 -6.91 20.67 -9.26
C LYS A 119 -5.67 19.80 -9.04
N PRO A 120 -5.77 18.66 -8.34
CA PRO A 120 -4.62 17.80 -8.06
C PRO A 120 -3.95 17.35 -9.37
N SER A 121 -2.70 17.76 -9.58
CA SER A 121 -1.90 17.37 -10.75
C SER A 121 -0.73 16.48 -10.30
N GLY A 122 -1.03 15.21 -9.97
CA GLY A 122 -0.02 14.24 -9.57
C GLY A 122 0.60 14.48 -8.19
N ALA A 123 1.12 13.42 -7.59
CA ALA A 123 2.02 13.56 -6.46
C ALA A 123 3.27 14.34 -6.89
N PHE A 124 3.69 15.32 -6.09
CA PHE A 124 4.91 16.10 -6.32
C PHE A 124 6.21 15.29 -6.13
N PHE A 125 6.12 13.98 -5.89
CA PHE A 125 7.24 13.11 -5.57
C PHE A 125 7.31 11.88 -6.48
N ALA A 126 8.49 11.27 -6.56
CA ALA A 126 8.67 10.05 -7.35
C ALA A 126 8.17 8.87 -6.52
N GLY A 127 7.47 7.93 -7.15
CA GLY A 127 6.93 6.75 -6.48
C GLY A 127 7.86 5.54 -6.62
N ALA A 128 7.78 4.63 -5.65
CA ALA A 128 8.37 3.31 -5.72
C ALA A 128 7.37 2.29 -5.14
N VAL A 129 7.39 1.08 -5.69
CA VAL A 129 6.75 -0.08 -5.09
C VAL A 129 7.82 -0.85 -4.33
N ALA A 130 7.67 -1.00 -3.01
CA ALA A 130 8.56 -1.83 -2.20
C ALA A 130 7.86 -3.13 -1.80
N VAL A 131 8.51 -4.27 -2.03
CA VAL A 131 8.00 -5.61 -1.68
C VAL A 131 8.83 -6.17 -0.54
N PHE A 132 8.13 -6.73 0.44
CA PHE A 132 8.69 -7.45 1.57
C PHE A 132 8.09 -8.84 1.56
N ASP A 133 8.83 -9.80 1.00
CA ASP A 133 8.45 -11.19 0.84
C ASP A 133 9.72 -12.05 0.80
N LYS A 134 9.94 -12.87 1.83
CA LYS A 134 11.10 -13.77 1.93
C LYS A 134 11.18 -14.80 0.79
N SER A 135 10.07 -15.02 0.08
CA SER A 135 10.01 -15.92 -1.07
C SER A 135 10.30 -15.23 -2.40
N TRP A 136 10.52 -13.90 -2.41
CA TRP A 136 10.89 -13.18 -3.62
C TRP A 136 12.17 -13.73 -4.24
N ASN A 137 12.09 -14.11 -5.50
CA ASN A 137 13.20 -14.70 -6.27
C ASN A 137 13.54 -13.88 -7.52
N GLY A 138 12.93 -12.70 -7.68
CA GLY A 138 13.19 -11.77 -8.76
C GLY A 138 14.41 -10.87 -8.48
N PRO A 139 14.68 -9.88 -9.35
CA PRO A 139 15.74 -8.91 -9.10
C PRO A 139 15.43 -8.08 -7.86
N ALA A 140 16.45 -7.59 -7.14
CA ALA A 140 16.25 -6.70 -6.00
C ALA A 140 15.71 -5.32 -6.41
N ILE A 141 16.06 -4.86 -7.61
CA ILE A 141 15.65 -3.56 -8.13
C ILE A 141 15.04 -3.74 -9.52
N SER A 142 13.92 -3.07 -9.76
CA SER A 142 13.35 -2.91 -11.08
C SER A 142 12.73 -1.53 -11.26
N TYR A 143 11.94 -1.42 -12.31
CA TYR A 143 11.59 -0.21 -12.98
C TYR A 143 10.31 -0.48 -13.75
N ILE A 144 9.28 0.31 -13.48
CA ILE A 144 7.95 0.14 -14.07
C ILE A 144 7.43 1.51 -14.49
N SER A 145 6.82 1.65 -15.66
CA SER A 145 6.16 2.89 -16.03
C SER A 145 4.79 3.02 -15.36
N ARG A 146 4.34 4.25 -15.15
CA ARG A 146 2.99 4.53 -14.67
C ARG A 146 1.95 3.91 -15.60
N GLU A 147 2.17 4.01 -16.91
CA GLU A 147 1.29 3.48 -17.95
C GLU A 147 1.21 1.94 -17.89
N GLU A 148 2.34 1.26 -17.68
CA GLU A 148 2.35 -0.19 -17.45
C GLU A 148 1.63 -0.57 -16.16
N LEU A 149 1.82 0.18 -15.08
CA LEU A 149 1.14 -0.06 -13.80
C LEU A 149 -0.38 0.10 -13.93
N GLU A 150 -0.83 1.17 -14.60
CA GLU A 150 -2.24 1.42 -14.91
C GLU A 150 -2.83 0.31 -15.78
N ALA A 151 -2.14 -0.06 -16.86
CA ALA A 151 -2.59 -1.12 -17.76
C ALA A 151 -2.71 -2.48 -17.05
N MET A 152 -1.74 -2.85 -16.21
CA MET A 152 -1.82 -4.06 -15.41
C MET A 152 -2.98 -4.02 -14.41
N GLY A 153 -3.16 -2.91 -13.70
CA GLY A 153 -4.27 -2.71 -12.78
C GLY A 153 -5.63 -2.87 -13.46
N GLU A 154 -5.82 -2.21 -14.60
CA GLU A 154 -7.04 -2.34 -15.41
C GLU A 154 -7.30 -3.79 -15.84
N MET A 155 -6.27 -4.50 -16.30
CA MET A 155 -6.39 -5.89 -16.71
C MET A 155 -6.82 -6.78 -15.53
N PHE A 156 -6.22 -6.61 -14.35
CA PHE A 156 -6.61 -7.36 -13.15
C PHE A 156 -8.05 -7.06 -12.73
N ILE A 157 -8.45 -5.79 -12.68
CA ILE A 157 -9.82 -5.40 -12.32
C ILE A 157 -10.84 -6.01 -13.30
N ARG A 158 -10.57 -5.96 -14.61
CA ARG A 158 -11.43 -6.58 -15.63
C ARG A 158 -11.54 -8.10 -15.44
N GLN A 159 -10.46 -8.77 -15.07
CA GLN A 159 -10.49 -10.21 -14.78
C GLN A 159 -11.34 -10.53 -13.55
N ILE A 160 -11.19 -9.76 -12.47
CA ILE A 160 -11.99 -9.90 -11.24
C ILE A 160 -13.48 -9.71 -11.56
N GLN A 161 -13.83 -8.65 -12.30
CA GLN A 161 -15.22 -8.37 -12.70
C GLN A 161 -15.80 -9.51 -13.55
N ARG A 162 -15.04 -10.04 -14.52
CA ARG A 162 -15.47 -11.19 -15.32
C ARG A 162 -15.68 -12.44 -14.48
N ALA A 163 -14.82 -12.70 -13.50
CA ALA A 163 -14.97 -13.82 -12.59
C ALA A 163 -16.22 -13.65 -11.70
N ALA A 164 -16.46 -12.46 -11.17
CA ALA A 164 -17.63 -12.14 -10.35
C ALA A 164 -18.95 -12.37 -11.12
N ILE A 165 -19.03 -11.92 -12.38
CA ILE A 165 -20.21 -12.14 -13.24
C ILE A 165 -20.46 -13.64 -13.46
N ARG A 166 -19.41 -14.43 -13.67
CA ARG A 166 -19.56 -15.89 -13.85
C ARG A 166 -20.08 -16.57 -12.60
N VAL A 167 -19.64 -16.16 -11.41
CA VAL A 167 -20.14 -16.71 -10.14
C VAL A 167 -21.60 -16.33 -9.92
N GLN A 168 -21.98 -15.08 -10.23
CA GLN A 168 -23.38 -14.63 -10.10
C GLN A 168 -24.31 -15.27 -11.13
N GLY A 169 -23.86 -15.45 -12.37
CA GLY A 169 -24.65 -16.05 -13.45
C GLY A 169 -24.81 -17.58 -13.35
N VAL A 170 -24.00 -18.25 -12.53
CA VAL A 170 -24.17 -19.69 -12.19
C VAL A 170 -25.10 -19.87 -10.98
N ALA A 171 -25.35 -18.82 -10.21
CA ALA A 171 -26.25 -18.82 -9.06
C ALA A 171 -27.69 -18.38 -9.39
N ALA A 172 -28.00 -18.13 -10.67
CA ALA A 172 -29.32 -17.71 -11.17
C ALA A 172 -30.03 -18.84 -11.93
#